data_AF-A0A9Q3DT37-F1
#
_entry.id   AF-A0A9Q3DT37-F1
#
_cell.length_a   1.000
_cell.length_b   1.000
_cell.length_c   1.000
_cell.angle_alpha   90.00
_cell.angle_beta   90.00
_cell.angle_gamma   90.00
#
_symmetry.space_group_name_H-M   'P 1'
#
loop_
_entity.id
_entity.type
_entity.pdbx_description
1 polymer ?
#
loop_
_entity_poly.entity_id
_entity_poly.type
_entity_poly.pdbx_seq_one_letter_code
_entity_poly.pdbx_strand_id
1 'polypeptide(L)'
;MECLCLVWALGKLHYYLDGREFDVLRDCNAVKSLLNMKTPNRHMLRWQISIQEYRGNMTIVHRAGNIHINANGLSRWALENTPEDTACVPQAEHHIEGICVTDIGTEFFKQVKESYKIDKNWHILCQLLRKTVKTCHFP
;
A
#
# COMPACT_ATOMS: atom_id res chain seq x y z
N MET A 1 10.66 -9.83 -12.43
CA MET A 1 9.76 -10.41 -11.41
C MET A 1 10.23 -10.25 -9.97
N GLU A 2 11.44 -9.75 -9.70
CA GLU A 2 11.98 -9.73 -8.33
C GLU A 2 11.36 -8.70 -7.38
N CYS A 3 11.00 -7.52 -7.88
CA CYS A 3 10.32 -6.53 -7.04
C CYS A 3 8.93 -7.00 -6.62
N LEU A 4 8.20 -7.65 -7.52
CA LEU A 4 6.90 -8.21 -7.24
C LEU A 4 6.99 -9.33 -6.20
N CYS A 5 8.00 -10.22 -6.35
CA CYS A 5 8.27 -11.28 -5.39
C CYS A 5 8.49 -10.71 -3.98
N LEU A 6 9.26 -9.62 -3.85
CA LEU A 6 9.45 -8.95 -2.57
C LEU A 6 8.13 -8.42 -1.99
N VAL A 7 7.36 -7.68 -2.77
CA VAL A 7 6.07 -7.11 -2.32
C VAL A 7 5.13 -8.21 -1.88
N TRP A 8 5.09 -9.32 -2.63
CA TRP A 8 4.31 -10.49 -2.28
C TRP A 8 4.77 -11.15 -0.98
N ALA A 9 6.09 -11.33 -0.81
CA ALA A 9 6.67 -11.92 0.39
C ALA A 9 6.39 -11.06 1.64
N LEU A 10 6.52 -9.74 1.53
CA LEU A 10 6.18 -8.80 2.61
C LEU A 10 4.70 -8.91 2.99
N GLY A 11 3.79 -9.00 2.01
CA GLY A 11 2.37 -9.19 2.27
C GLY A 11 2.04 -10.51 2.96
N LYS A 12 2.70 -11.61 2.58
CA LYS A 12 2.51 -12.93 3.20
C LYS A 12 3.10 -13.03 4.60
N LEU A 13 4.23 -12.36 4.84
CA LEU A 13 4.96 -12.40 6.09
C LEU A 13 4.64 -11.23 7.03
N HIS A 14 3.67 -10.36 6.69
CA HIS A 14 3.32 -9.16 7.45
C HIS A 14 3.22 -9.42 8.96
N TYR A 15 2.46 -10.43 9.38
CA TYR A 15 2.28 -10.78 10.79
C TYR A 15 3.57 -11.18 11.54
N TYR A 16 4.60 -11.62 10.82
CA TYR A 16 5.89 -12.01 11.40
C TYR A 16 6.92 -10.87 11.37
N LEU A 17 6.76 -9.93 10.43
CA LEU A 17 7.67 -8.83 10.19
C LEU A 17 7.26 -7.56 10.93
N ASP A 18 6.00 -7.46 11.36
CA ASP A 18 5.51 -6.31 12.11
C ASP A 18 6.29 -6.13 13.43
N GLY A 19 6.85 -4.94 13.62
CA GLY A 19 7.67 -4.58 14.78
C GLY A 19 9.06 -5.23 14.91
N ARG A 20 9.48 -6.10 13.97
CA ARG A 20 10.80 -6.77 13.99
C ARG A 20 11.76 -6.15 12.99
N GLU A 21 13.05 -6.09 13.34
CA GLU A 21 14.12 -5.79 12.39
C GLU A 21 14.45 -7.03 11.54
N PHE A 22 14.56 -6.85 10.22
CA PHE A 22 14.86 -7.96 9.31
C PHE A 22 15.69 -7.53 8.11
N ASP A 23 16.47 -8.49 7.60
CA ASP A 23 17.33 -8.31 6.44
C ASP A 23 16.70 -8.93 5.20
N VAL A 24 16.57 -8.14 4.15
CA VAL A 24 16.12 -8.60 2.84
C VAL A 24 17.32 -8.77 1.92
N LEU A 25 17.62 -10.03 1.65
CA LEU A 25 18.65 -10.44 0.69
C LEU A 25 18.07 -10.45 -0.72
N ARG A 26 18.68 -9.71 -1.65
CA ARG A 26 18.30 -9.76 -3.08
C ARG A 26 19.50 -9.72 -4.00
N ASP A 27 19.33 -10.28 -5.19
CA ASP A 27 20.30 -10.31 -6.27
C ASP A 27 20.01 -9.31 -7.40
N CYS A 28 18.89 -8.58 -7.39
CA CYS A 28 18.70 -7.41 -8.28
C CYS A 28 18.89 -6.03 -7.64
N ASN A 29 19.34 -5.11 -8.49
CA ASN A 29 19.33 -3.67 -8.24
C ASN A 29 17.96 -3.02 -8.50
N ALA A 30 17.02 -3.73 -9.14
CA ALA A 30 15.73 -3.16 -9.58
C ALA A 30 14.91 -2.56 -8.43
N VAL A 31 14.97 -3.17 -7.24
CA VAL A 31 14.24 -2.64 -6.09
C VAL A 31 14.97 -1.47 -5.42
N LYS A 32 16.31 -1.41 -5.48
CA LYS A 32 17.03 -0.18 -5.09
C LYS A 32 16.62 0.97 -6.00
N SER A 33 16.54 0.71 -7.31
CA SER A 33 16.04 1.69 -8.27
C SER A 33 14.59 2.06 -7.97
N LEU A 34 13.71 1.09 -7.69
CA LEU A 34 12.32 1.37 -7.33
C LEU A 34 12.24 2.35 -6.15
N LEU A 35 13.00 2.14 -5.08
CA LEU A 35 12.92 2.99 -3.89
C LEU A 35 13.47 4.41 -4.13
N ASN A 36 14.39 4.57 -5.08
CA ASN A 36 15.02 5.85 -5.41
C ASN A 36 14.32 6.61 -6.56
N MET A 37 13.25 6.05 -7.15
CA MET A 37 12.55 6.67 -8.27
C MET A 37 11.70 7.86 -7.81
N LYS A 38 11.96 9.03 -8.43
CA LYS A 38 11.22 10.28 -8.17
C LYS A 38 9.84 10.34 -8.83
N THR A 39 9.69 9.73 -10.01
CA THR A 39 8.43 9.68 -10.78
C THR A 39 8.05 8.23 -11.08
N PRO A 40 7.50 7.51 -10.09
CA PRO A 40 7.03 6.14 -10.27
C PRO A 40 5.74 6.08 -11.09
N ASN A 41 5.60 5.06 -11.94
CA ASN A 41 4.31 4.72 -12.55
C ASN A 41 3.33 4.28 -11.43
N ARG A 42 2.00 4.38 -11.64
CA ARG A 42 0.96 4.05 -10.65
C ARG A 42 1.18 2.70 -9.95
N HIS A 43 1.59 1.68 -10.70
CA HIS A 43 1.89 0.36 -10.14
C HIS A 43 3.13 0.36 -9.24
N MET A 44 4.18 1.06 -9.65
CA MET A 44 5.43 1.20 -8.90
C MET A 44 5.22 2.01 -7.63
N LEU A 45 4.38 3.05 -7.68
CA LEU A 45 4.02 3.86 -6.51
C LEU A 45 3.32 3.01 -5.45
N ARG A 46 2.36 2.16 -5.85
CA ARG A 46 1.69 1.22 -4.91
C ARG A 46 2.69 0.29 -4.23
N TRP A 47 3.65 -0.23 -4.99
CA TRP A 47 4.70 -1.08 -4.43
C TRP A 47 5.63 -0.32 -3.49
N GLN A 48 6.02 0.92 -3.83
CA GLN A 48 6.80 1.78 -2.94
C GLN A 48 6.06 2.03 -1.63
N ILE A 49 4.78 2.39 -1.65
CA ILE A 49 3.98 2.61 -0.45
C ILE A 49 3.94 1.35 0.42
N SER A 50 3.73 0.18 -0.19
CA SER A 50 3.69 -1.11 0.54
C SER A 50 5.04 -1.44 1.18
N ILE A 51 6.15 -1.10 0.55
CA ILE A 51 7.50 -1.33 1.11
C ILE A 51 7.86 -0.26 2.15
N GLN A 52 7.29 0.95 2.03
CA GLN A 52 7.58 2.08 2.90
C GLN A 52 7.19 1.82 4.36
N GLU A 53 6.12 1.06 4.59
CA GLU A 53 5.68 0.62 5.92
C GLU A 53 6.81 -0.10 6.69
N TYR A 54 7.54 -0.98 6.01
CA TYR A 54 8.63 -1.75 6.63
C TYR A 54 9.98 -1.05 6.56
N ARG A 55 10.07 0.12 5.91
CA ARG A 55 11.36 0.73 5.57
C ARG A 55 12.22 1.09 6.77
N GLY A 56 11.58 1.37 7.91
CA GLY A 56 12.24 1.69 9.19
C GLY A 56 12.95 0.49 9.83
N ASN A 57 12.41 -0.72 9.67
CA ASN A 57 12.91 -1.93 10.31
C ASN A 57 13.58 -2.90 9.31
N MET A 58 13.62 -2.53 8.02
CA MET A 58 14.12 -3.37 6.94
C MET A 58 15.49 -2.90 6.44
N THR A 59 16.46 -3.81 6.47
CA THR A 59 17.79 -3.60 5.85
C THR A 59 17.86 -4.32 4.51
N ILE A 60 18.25 -3.60 3.46
CA ILE A 60 18.36 -4.17 2.11
C ILE A 60 19.82 -4.51 1.83
N VAL A 61 20.13 -5.80 1.75
CA VAL A 61 21.46 -6.30 1.42
C VAL A 61 21.43 -6.91 0.02
N HIS A 62 22.31 -6.42 -0.84
CA HIS A 62 22.47 -6.99 -2.17
C HIS A 62 23.56 -8.07 -2.15
N ARG A 63 23.24 -9.29 -2.59
CA ARG A 63 24.20 -10.39 -2.73
C ARG A 63 24.20 -10.89 -4.17
N ALA A 64 25.38 -11.19 -4.71
CA ALA A 64 25.51 -11.68 -6.08
C ALA A 64 24.85 -13.08 -6.23
N GLY A 65 24.22 -13.30 -7.38
CA GLY A 65 23.32 -14.44 -7.64
C GLY A 65 23.93 -15.85 -7.44
N ASN A 66 25.25 -16.00 -7.41
CA ASN A 66 25.91 -17.29 -7.17
C ASN A 66 25.61 -17.90 -5.78
N ILE A 67 25.16 -17.08 -4.82
CA ILE A 67 24.81 -17.52 -3.46
C ILE A 67 23.29 -17.78 -3.32
N HIS A 68 22.49 -17.43 -4.33
CA HIS A 68 21.03 -17.51 -4.33
C HIS A 68 20.49 -18.80 -4.99
N ILE A 69 21.23 -19.91 -4.95
CA ILE A 69 20.84 -21.17 -5.60
C ILE A 69 19.46 -21.67 -5.09
N ASN A 70 19.18 -21.57 -3.79
CA ASN A 70 17.90 -22.03 -3.23
C ASN A 70 16.70 -21.22 -3.78
N ALA A 71 16.79 -19.88 -3.74
CA ALA A 71 15.72 -19.00 -4.21
C ALA A 71 15.57 -19.03 -5.73
N ASN A 72 16.69 -19.08 -6.45
CA ASN A 72 16.72 -19.16 -7.91
C ASN A 72 16.26 -20.53 -8.43
N GLY A 73 16.45 -21.60 -7.65
CA GLY A 73 15.88 -22.93 -7.92
C GLY A 73 14.36 -22.89 -7.84
N LEU A 74 13.81 -22.40 -6.72
CA LEU A 74 12.35 -22.33 -6.53
C LEU A 74 11.64 -21.42 -7.55
N SER A 75 12.27 -20.32 -7.98
CA SER A 75 11.66 -19.42 -8.97
C SER A 75 11.66 -19.99 -10.39
N ARG A 76 12.58 -20.91 -10.71
CA ARG A 76 12.69 -21.56 -12.03
C ARG A 76 11.87 -22.84 -12.14
N TRP A 77 11.58 -23.47 -11.01
CA TRP A 77 10.81 -24.71 -10.90
C TRP A 77 9.49 -24.45 -10.19
N ALA A 78 8.69 -23.54 -10.75
CA ALA A 78 7.35 -23.30 -10.24
C ALA A 78 6.49 -24.55 -10.47
N LEU A 79 5.89 -25.07 -9.40
CA LEU A 79 4.86 -26.10 -9.49
C LEU A 79 3.63 -25.51 -10.19
N GLU A 80 2.87 -26.36 -10.88
CA GLU A 80 1.58 -25.94 -11.44
C GLU A 80 0.65 -25.53 -10.30
N ASN A 81 0.03 -24.35 -10.42
CA ASN A 81 -1.03 -23.90 -9.51
C ASN A 81 -2.28 -24.77 -9.74
N THR A 82 -2.28 -25.97 -9.17
CA THR A 82 -3.47 -26.82 -9.11
C THR A 82 -4.32 -26.42 -7.90
N PRO A 83 -5.65 -26.60 -7.94
CA PRO A 83 -6.53 -26.28 -6.82
C PRO A 83 -6.27 -27.14 -5.56
N GLU A 84 -5.44 -28.18 -5.67
CA GLU A 84 -5.03 -29.04 -4.55
C GLU A 84 -3.82 -28.50 -3.78
N ASP A 85 -3.10 -27.51 -4.32
CA ASP A 85 -1.99 -26.87 -3.62
C ASP A 85 -2.50 -26.02 -2.45
N THR A 86 -1.98 -26.26 -1.25
CA THR A 86 -2.32 -25.51 -0.04
C THR A 86 -1.89 -24.03 -0.14
N ALA A 87 -0.92 -23.72 -1.01
CA ALA A 87 -0.48 -22.37 -1.32
C ALA A 87 -1.20 -21.75 -2.54
N CYS A 88 -2.15 -22.47 -3.16
CA CYS A 88 -2.92 -21.99 -4.30
C CYS A 88 -3.62 -20.69 -3.93
N VAL A 89 -3.22 -19.60 -4.60
CA VAL A 89 -3.95 -18.35 -4.55
C VAL A 89 -4.96 -18.45 -5.69
N PRO A 90 -6.28 -18.58 -5.41
CA PRO A 90 -7.26 -18.55 -6.47
C PRO A 90 -7.03 -17.27 -7.25
N GLN A 91 -6.78 -17.42 -8.54
CA GLN A 91 -6.61 -16.30 -9.46
C GLN A 91 -8.00 -15.71 -9.62
N ALA A 92 -8.45 -14.94 -8.63
CA ALA A 92 -9.67 -14.19 -8.73
C ALA A 92 -9.47 -13.26 -9.93
N GLU A 93 -10.25 -13.46 -10.97
CA GLU A 93 -10.52 -12.45 -11.98
C GLU A 93 -11.12 -11.27 -11.23
N HIS A 94 -10.26 -10.44 -10.66
CA HIS A 94 -10.66 -9.14 -10.19
C HIS A 94 -10.97 -8.38 -11.47
N HIS A 95 -12.25 -8.40 -11.87
CA HIS A 95 -12.79 -7.32 -12.68
C HIS A 95 -12.43 -6.06 -11.90
N ILE A 96 -11.41 -5.35 -12.38
CA ILE A 96 -11.02 -4.07 -11.79
C ILE A 96 -12.17 -3.16 -12.15
N GLU A 97 -13.23 -3.18 -11.33
CA GLU A 97 -14.11 -2.04 -11.19
C GLU A 97 -13.22 -0.99 -10.56
N GLY A 98 -12.51 -0.26 -11.43
CA GLY A 98 -11.93 1.00 -11.03
C GLY A 98 -13.04 1.72 -10.29
N ILE A 99 -12.75 2.22 -9.09
CA ILE A 99 -13.61 3.21 -8.45
C ILE A 99 -13.66 4.34 -9.46
N CYS A 100 -14.65 4.31 -10.34
CA CYS A 100 -14.93 5.37 -11.26
C CYS A 100 -15.45 6.46 -10.33
N VAL A 101 -14.58 7.43 -10.04
CA VAL A 101 -14.92 8.63 -9.25
C VAL A 101 -16.04 9.44 -9.94
N THR A 102 -16.56 8.99 -11.07
CA THR A 102 -17.53 9.70 -11.89
C THR A 102 -18.98 9.59 -11.42
N ASP A 103 -19.35 8.63 -10.57
CA ASP A 103 -20.75 8.49 -10.13
C ASP A 103 -20.93 8.53 -8.60
N ILE A 104 -20.27 9.48 -7.93
CA ILE A 104 -20.86 9.99 -6.69
C ILE A 104 -22.01 10.91 -7.09
N GLY A 105 -23.20 10.33 -7.22
CA GLY A 105 -24.42 11.04 -7.59
C GLY A 105 -24.68 12.26 -6.70
N THR A 106 -25.40 13.26 -7.23
CA THR A 106 -25.77 14.48 -6.50
C THR A 106 -26.54 14.20 -5.20
N GLU A 107 -27.17 13.03 -5.13
CA GLU A 107 -27.89 12.45 -4.01
C GLU A 107 -26.98 12.22 -2.80
N PHE A 108 -25.75 11.75 -3.00
CA PHE A 108 -24.77 11.60 -1.93
C PHE A 108 -24.41 12.96 -1.34
N PHE A 109 -24.09 13.93 -2.19
CA PHE A 109 -23.76 15.28 -1.74
C PHE A 109 -24.95 15.97 -1.08
N LYS A 110 -26.19 15.70 -1.52
CA LYS A 110 -27.42 16.16 -0.84
C LYS A 110 -27.56 15.52 0.53
N GLN A 111 -27.40 14.20 0.66
CA GLN A 111 -27.45 13.51 1.94
C GLN A 111 -26.40 14.02 2.92
N VAL A 112 -25.16 14.20 2.47
CA VAL A 112 -24.08 14.78 3.28
C VAL A 112 -24.42 16.22 3.70
N LYS A 113 -24.96 17.04 2.79
CA LYS A 113 -25.37 18.42 3.10
C LYS A 113 -26.52 18.47 4.11
N GLU A 114 -27.45 17.53 4.03
CA GLU A 114 -28.56 17.41 4.98
C GLU A 114 -28.10 16.88 6.34
N SER A 115 -27.16 15.92 6.38
CA SER A 115 -26.62 15.40 7.64
C SER A 115 -25.95 16.51 8.46
N TYR A 116 -25.23 17.45 7.82
CA TYR A 116 -24.67 18.62 8.50
C TYR A 116 -25.73 19.57 9.08
N LYS A 117 -26.96 19.59 8.57
CA LYS A 117 -28.05 20.41 9.14
C LYS A 117 -28.71 19.74 10.34
N ILE A 118 -28.75 18.41 10.35
CA ILE A 118 -29.41 17.60 11.39
C ILE A 118 -28.48 17.43 12.59
N ASP A 119 -27.17 17.32 12.36
CA ASP A 119 -26.23 17.02 13.41
C ASP A 119 -25.98 18.23 14.33
N LYS A 120 -26.19 18.04 15.65
CA LYS A 120 -25.99 19.08 16.68
C LYS A 120 -24.53 19.56 16.72
N ASN A 121 -23.59 18.71 16.29
CA ASN A 121 -22.17 19.02 16.24
C ASN A 121 -21.83 20.15 15.26
N TRP A 122 -22.61 20.34 14.19
CA TRP A 122 -22.39 21.42 13.23
C TRP A 122 -22.61 22.81 13.85
N HIS A 123 -23.61 22.96 14.73
CA HIS A 123 -23.83 24.20 15.44
C HIS A 123 -22.68 24.53 16.40
N ILE A 124 -22.13 23.51 17.06
CA ILE A 124 -20.97 23.66 17.95
C ILE A 124 -19.74 24.08 17.14
N LEU A 125 -19.48 23.44 16.00
CA LEU A 125 -18.40 23.81 15.07
C LEU A 125 -18.54 25.26 14.58
N CYS A 126 -19.75 25.68 14.16
CA CYS A 126 -20.02 27.06 13.75
C CYS A 126 -19.79 28.06 14.89
N GLN A 127 -20.17 27.72 16.12
CA GLN A 127 -19.93 28.58 17.29
C GLN A 127 -18.43 28.70 17.61
N LEU A 128 -17.68 27.59 17.54
CA LEU A 128 -16.24 27.57 17.76
C LEU A 128 -15.51 28.40 16.70
N LEU A 129 -15.85 28.21 15.42
CA LEU A 129 -15.26 28.97 14.32
C LEU A 129 -15.59 30.47 14.39
N ARG A 130 -16.80 30.85 14.80
CA ARG A 130 -17.14 32.27 15.02
C ARG A 130 -16.39 32.88 16.21
N LYS A 131 -16.10 32.10 17.25
CA LYS A 131 -15.28 32.56 18.37
C LYS A 131 -13.83 32.76 17.95
N THR A 132 -13.26 31.85 17.18
CA THR A 132 -11.86 31.96 16.72
C THR A 132 -11.64 33.10 15.74
N VAL A 133 -12.59 33.37 14.83
CA VAL A 133 -12.49 34.51 13.90
C VAL A 133 -12.53 35.87 14.62
N LYS A 134 -13.25 35.98 15.74
CA LYS A 134 -13.27 37.23 16.55
C LYS A 134 -12.01 37.43 17.39
N THR A 135 -11.26 36.37 17.68
CA THR A 135 -10.01 36.44 18.45
C THR A 135 -8.77 36.63 17.57
N CYS A 136 -8.89 36.47 16.25
CA CYS A 136 -7.83 36.78 15.30
C CYS A 136 -7.77 38.29 15.00
N HIS A 137 -7.59 39.11 16.03
CA HIS A 137 -6.93 40.40 15.81
C HIS A 137 -5.43 40.08 15.74
N PHE A 138 -4.93 39.89 14.52
CA PHE A 138 -3.49 39.83 14.28
C PHE A 138 -2.87 41.17 14.70
N PRO A 139 -1.77 41.17 15.47
CA PRO A 139 -0.99 42.38 15.75
C PRO A 139 -0.34 42.95 14.47
#